data_AF-A0A0A7M5K2-F1
#
_entry.id   AF-A0A0A7M5K2-F1
#
_cell.length_a   1.000
_cell.length_b   1.000
_cell.length_c   1.000
_cell.angle_alpha   90.00
_cell.angle_beta   90.00
_cell.angle_gamma   90.00
#
_symmetry.space_group_name_H-M   'P 1'
#
loop_
_entity.id
_entity.type
_entity.pdbx_description
1 polymer ?
#
loop_
_entity_poly.entity_id
_entity_poly.type
_entity_poly.pdbx_seq_one_letter_code
_entity_poly.pdbx_strand_id
1 'polypeptide(L)'
;ACAPFRRLHLCDQNLEQIQPDNITTHNLFVDVLLAAKHEGESIRTEFKKNKHNYKSGLCTALARSFADIGDIVRGRDLFRGDNREKKKIRKEFTKHFQENTRKIDGDAQTHYEDATENFYQLREDWWALNRVQVWNAMICGVEQNAKYFRESFSDKGGTYDKCRCASGNVLTNFDYVPQYLRWFEEWA
;
A
#
# COMPACT_ATOMS: atom_id res chain seq x y z
N ALA A 1 -18.32 1.93 6.49
CA ALA A 1 -16.94 2.23 6.93
C ALA A 1 -16.68 3.70 6.64
N CYS A 2 -16.08 4.45 7.57
CA CYS A 2 -15.78 5.87 7.38
C CYS A 2 -14.32 6.01 6.92
N ALA A 3 -14.11 6.48 5.70
CA ALA A 3 -12.75 6.70 5.20
C ALA A 3 -12.12 7.89 5.93
N PRO A 4 -10.91 7.74 6.51
CA PRO A 4 -10.21 8.82 7.20
C PRO A 4 -9.72 9.86 6.19
N PHE A 5 -9.55 11.12 6.63
CA PHE A 5 -9.09 12.22 5.77
C PHE A 5 -7.81 11.89 4.99
N ARG A 6 -6.85 11.21 5.62
CA ARG A 6 -5.63 10.72 4.97
C ARG A 6 -5.92 9.82 3.77
N ARG A 7 -6.88 8.89 3.87
CA ARG A 7 -7.27 8.01 2.76
C ARG A 7 -7.98 8.78 1.64
N LEU A 8 -8.76 9.81 1.98
CA LEU A 8 -9.49 10.61 0.99
C LEU A 8 -8.57 11.35 0.02
N HIS A 9 -7.38 11.73 0.49
CA HIS A 9 -6.39 12.49 -0.26
C HIS A 9 -5.10 11.69 -0.50
N LEU A 10 -5.24 10.37 -0.65
CA LEU A 10 -4.12 9.49 -0.97
C LEU A 10 -3.49 9.91 -2.30
N CYS A 11 -2.17 9.88 -2.39
CA CYS A 11 -1.43 10.22 -3.62
C CYS A 11 -1.42 9.05 -4.62
N ASP A 12 -2.56 8.73 -5.23
CA ASP A 12 -2.74 7.62 -6.20
C ASP A 12 -3.09 8.05 -7.63
N GLN A 13 -3.02 9.35 -7.95
CA GLN A 13 -3.33 9.89 -9.29
C GLN A 13 -2.52 9.24 -10.41
N ASN A 14 -1.26 8.85 -10.16
CA ASN A 14 -0.46 8.15 -11.17
C ASN A 14 -1.02 6.76 -11.48
N LEU A 15 -1.66 6.10 -10.51
CA LEU A 15 -2.34 4.81 -10.70
C LEU A 15 -3.62 4.95 -11.54
N GLU A 16 -4.27 6.11 -11.50
CA GLU A 16 -5.45 6.42 -12.32
C GLU A 16 -5.11 6.65 -13.80
N GLN A 17 -3.90 7.12 -14.07
CA GLN A 17 -3.44 7.46 -15.42
C GLN A 17 -2.75 6.30 -16.13
N ILE A 18 -2.67 5.15 -15.48
CA ILE A 18 -2.16 3.91 -16.05
C ILE A 18 -2.92 3.57 -17.34
N GLN A 19 -2.16 3.32 -18.41
CA GLN A 19 -2.70 2.91 -19.71
C GLN A 19 -2.38 1.43 -19.96
N PRO A 20 -3.39 0.54 -19.98
CA PRO A 20 -3.21 -0.92 -19.97
C PRO A 20 -2.48 -1.44 -21.19
N ASP A 21 -2.68 -0.80 -22.35
CA ASP A 21 -2.16 -1.26 -23.63
C ASP A 21 -0.62 -1.12 -23.73
N ASN A 22 0.02 -0.37 -22.82
CA ASN A 22 1.46 -0.11 -22.79
C ASN A 22 2.17 -0.69 -21.55
N ILE A 23 1.51 -1.54 -20.74
CA ILE A 23 2.06 -1.98 -19.44
C ILE A 23 2.78 -3.34 -19.57
N THR A 24 4.07 -3.35 -19.26
CA THR A 24 4.79 -4.58 -18.88
C THR A 24 4.75 -4.76 -17.36
N THR A 25 4.99 -5.96 -16.83
CA THR A 25 4.98 -6.24 -15.37
C THR A 25 5.85 -5.26 -14.56
N HIS A 26 6.91 -4.73 -15.16
CA HIS A 26 7.79 -3.73 -14.56
C HIS A 26 7.15 -2.34 -14.41
N ASN A 27 6.21 -1.99 -15.28
CA ASN A 27 5.58 -0.66 -15.27
C ASN A 27 4.63 -0.51 -14.07
N LEU A 28 3.78 -1.52 -13.78
CA LEU A 28 2.89 -1.46 -12.61
C LEU A 28 3.66 -1.37 -11.30
N PHE A 29 4.75 -2.14 -11.16
CA PHE A 29 5.57 -2.09 -9.96
C PHE A 29 6.16 -0.69 -9.75
N VAL A 30 6.70 -0.07 -10.81
CA VAL A 30 7.24 1.30 -10.75
C VAL A 30 6.16 2.31 -10.38
N ASP A 31 4.96 2.20 -10.94
CA ASP A 31 3.84 3.09 -10.61
C ASP A 31 3.43 2.98 -9.13
N VAL A 32 3.38 1.76 -8.59
CA VAL A 32 3.08 1.53 -7.16
C VAL A 32 4.19 2.11 -6.27
N LEU A 33 5.47 1.95 -6.65
CA LEU A 33 6.59 2.56 -5.94
C LEU A 33 6.52 4.09 -5.95
N LEU A 34 6.14 4.67 -7.09
CA LEU A 34 6.02 6.11 -7.26
C LEU A 34 4.89 6.68 -6.40
N ALA A 35 3.73 6.01 -6.39
CA ALA A 35 2.61 6.35 -5.52
C ALA A 35 3.04 6.30 -4.04
N ALA A 36 3.69 5.22 -3.62
CA ALA A 36 4.19 5.07 -2.26
C ALA A 36 5.21 6.16 -1.88
N LYS A 37 6.14 6.51 -2.77
CA LYS A 37 7.12 7.57 -2.54
C LYS A 37 6.45 8.93 -2.34
N HIS A 38 5.53 9.31 -3.21
CA HIS A 38 4.84 10.60 -3.12
C HIS A 38 3.93 10.69 -1.90
N GLU A 39 3.21 9.61 -1.59
CA GLU A 39 2.40 9.52 -0.38
C GLU A 39 3.26 9.69 0.89
N GLY A 40 4.40 9.01 0.95
CA GLY A 40 5.34 9.13 2.07
C GLY A 40 5.92 10.53 2.23
N GLU A 41 6.24 11.19 1.12
CA GLU A 41 6.69 12.58 1.10
C GLU A 41 5.59 13.56 1.55
N SER A 42 4.35 13.36 1.11
CA SER A 42 3.20 14.16 1.50
C SER A 42 2.97 14.09 3.01
N ILE A 43 2.88 12.88 3.57
CA ILE A 43 2.71 12.64 5.02
C ILE A 43 3.87 13.26 5.80
N ARG A 44 5.11 13.07 5.36
CA ARG A 44 6.28 13.66 6.05
C ARG A 44 6.20 15.19 6.07
N THR A 45 5.81 15.79 4.94
CA THR A 45 5.71 17.24 4.81
C THR A 45 4.61 17.80 5.72
N GLU A 46 3.45 17.16 5.75
CA GLU A 46 2.35 17.54 6.62
C GLU A 46 2.71 17.33 8.10
N PHE A 47 3.35 16.21 8.44
CA PHE A 47 3.83 15.92 9.80
C PHE A 47 4.83 16.98 10.29
N LYS A 48 5.73 17.47 9.41
CA LYS A 48 6.67 18.56 9.73
C LYS A 48 5.96 19.88 9.99
N LYS A 49 4.89 20.18 9.25
CA LYS A 49 4.10 21.41 9.41
C LYS A 49 3.24 21.37 10.68
N ASN A 50 2.55 20.26 10.94
CA ASN A 50 1.57 20.13 12.02
C ASN A 50 1.69 18.76 12.74
N LYS A 51 2.66 18.64 13.65
CA LYS A 51 2.85 17.41 14.44
C LYS A 51 1.61 16.99 15.24
N HIS A 52 0.80 17.95 15.67
CA HIS A 52 -0.42 17.70 16.46
C HIS A 52 -1.51 16.91 15.70
N ASN A 53 -1.50 16.95 14.36
CA ASN A 53 -2.47 16.21 13.53
C ASN A 53 -2.18 14.71 13.49
N TYR A 54 -0.98 14.29 13.87
CA TYR A 54 -0.54 12.90 13.87
C TYR A 54 -0.24 12.43 15.29
N LYS A 55 -1.28 12.40 16.13
CA LYS A 55 -1.18 11.93 17.52
C LYS A 55 -0.55 10.55 17.66
N SER A 56 -0.73 9.67 16.66
CA SER A 56 -0.18 8.32 16.60
C SER A 56 1.27 8.24 16.08
N GLY A 57 1.85 9.36 15.65
CA GLY A 57 3.23 9.45 15.14
C GLY A 57 3.37 9.21 13.64
N LEU A 58 4.47 9.72 13.07
CA LEU A 58 4.77 9.66 11.63
C LEU A 58 4.73 8.24 11.07
N CYS A 59 5.43 7.32 11.71
CA CYS A 59 5.55 5.95 11.20
C CYS A 59 4.20 5.21 11.22
N THR A 60 3.29 5.54 12.15
CA THR A 60 1.94 4.97 12.20
C THR A 60 1.10 5.50 11.05
N ALA A 61 1.19 6.79 10.73
CA ALA A 61 0.54 7.37 9.55
C ALA A 61 1.02 6.72 8.25
N LEU A 62 2.34 6.54 8.10
CA LEU A 62 2.93 5.84 6.95
C LEU A 62 2.45 4.39 6.85
N ALA A 63 2.36 3.66 7.98
CA ALA A 63 1.83 2.30 8.03
C ALA A 63 0.36 2.21 7.60
N ARG A 64 -0.46 3.20 7.97
CA ARG A 64 -1.87 3.28 7.57
C ARG A 64 -1.99 3.50 6.07
N SER A 65 -1.23 4.44 5.48
CA SER A 65 -1.22 4.65 4.02
C SER A 65 -0.66 3.47 3.25
N PHE A 66 0.39 2.82 3.76
CA PHE A 66 0.92 1.60 3.16
C PHE A 66 -0.13 0.48 3.08
N ALA A 67 -0.91 0.27 4.14
CA ALA A 67 -1.98 -0.72 4.14
C ALA A 67 -3.12 -0.35 3.17
N ASP A 68 -3.45 0.93 3.03
CA ASP A 68 -4.45 1.39 2.07
C ASP A 68 -4.00 1.23 0.61
N ILE A 69 -2.73 1.54 0.29
CA ILE A 69 -2.14 1.23 -1.03
C ILE A 69 -2.19 -0.27 -1.29
N GLY A 70 -1.85 -1.10 -0.30
CA GLY A 70 -1.97 -2.55 -0.41
C GLY A 70 -3.38 -3.02 -0.71
N ASP A 71 -4.41 -2.42 -0.11
CA ASP A 71 -5.80 -2.74 -0.41
C ASP A 71 -6.26 -2.28 -1.80
N ILE A 72 -5.73 -1.15 -2.30
CA ILE A 72 -5.96 -0.73 -3.69
C ILE A 72 -5.36 -1.75 -4.65
N VAL A 73 -4.08 -2.12 -4.43
CA VAL A 73 -3.34 -3.09 -5.23
C VAL A 73 -3.99 -4.47 -5.21
N ARG A 74 -4.56 -4.89 -4.08
CA ARG A 74 -5.26 -6.19 -3.93
C ARG A 74 -6.74 -6.15 -4.34
N GLY A 75 -7.29 -4.98 -4.62
CA GLY A 75 -8.70 -4.81 -4.97
C GLY A 75 -9.67 -4.98 -3.79
N ARG A 76 -9.17 -4.84 -2.55
CA ARG A 76 -9.95 -4.93 -1.30
C ARG A 76 -10.33 -3.58 -0.71
N ASP A 77 -9.84 -2.49 -1.27
CA ASP A 77 -10.13 -1.14 -0.79
C ASP A 77 -11.65 -0.88 -0.77
N LEU A 78 -12.16 -0.44 0.38
CA LEU A 78 -13.56 -0.16 0.69
C LEU A 78 -13.93 1.28 0.34
N PHE A 79 -12.97 2.16 0.02
CA PHE A 79 -13.26 3.57 -0.24
C PHE A 79 -14.09 3.70 -1.52
N ARG A 80 -15.26 4.34 -1.45
CA ARG A 80 -16.20 4.43 -2.58
C ARG A 80 -16.32 5.87 -3.12
N GLY A 81 -15.21 6.60 -3.21
CA GLY A 81 -15.14 8.02 -3.63
C GLY A 81 -15.71 8.30 -5.03
N ASP A 82 -14.99 9.00 -5.93
CA ASP A 82 -15.47 9.08 -7.32
C ASP A 82 -15.48 7.67 -7.92
N ASN A 83 -16.69 7.16 -8.14
CA ASN A 83 -16.92 5.83 -8.71
C ASN A 83 -16.26 5.68 -10.08
N ARG A 84 -15.99 6.76 -10.81
CA ARG A 84 -15.32 6.72 -12.13
C ARG A 84 -13.84 6.40 -12.01
N GLU A 85 -13.11 7.17 -11.20
CA GLU A 85 -11.66 7.02 -10.98
C GLU A 85 -11.33 5.63 -10.42
N LYS A 86 -12.05 5.21 -9.38
CA LYS A 86 -11.83 3.89 -8.79
C LYS A 86 -12.17 2.74 -9.75
N LYS A 87 -13.27 2.86 -10.49
CA LYS A 87 -13.64 1.83 -11.48
C LYS A 87 -12.58 1.73 -12.57
N LYS A 88 -11.95 2.85 -12.94
CA LYS A 88 -10.81 2.89 -13.83
C LYS A 88 -9.61 2.15 -13.22
N ILE A 89 -9.12 2.55 -12.04
CA ILE A 89 -8.00 1.86 -11.36
C ILE A 89 -8.27 0.35 -11.28
N ARG A 90 -9.44 -0.05 -10.78
CA ARG A 90 -9.78 -1.47 -10.65
C ARG A 90 -9.74 -2.20 -11.99
N LYS A 91 -10.30 -1.59 -13.04
CA LYS A 91 -10.30 -2.15 -14.39
C LYS A 91 -8.88 -2.28 -14.94
N GLU A 92 -8.04 -1.26 -14.76
CA GLU A 92 -6.66 -1.28 -15.25
C GLU A 92 -5.82 -2.33 -14.54
N PHE A 93 -5.93 -2.43 -13.22
CA PHE A 93 -5.28 -3.49 -12.45
C PHE A 93 -5.77 -4.87 -12.89
N THR A 94 -7.08 -5.08 -12.99
CA THR A 94 -7.66 -6.35 -13.46
C THR A 94 -7.12 -6.73 -14.84
N LYS A 95 -7.14 -5.80 -15.80
CA LYS A 95 -6.64 -6.04 -17.16
C LYS A 95 -5.15 -6.37 -17.16
N HIS A 96 -4.34 -5.63 -16.40
CA HIS A 96 -2.91 -5.89 -16.27
C HIS A 96 -2.60 -7.28 -15.73
N PHE A 97 -3.26 -7.68 -14.63
CA PHE A 97 -3.07 -9.01 -14.06
C PHE A 97 -3.58 -10.11 -14.99
N GLN A 98 -4.72 -9.90 -15.67
CA GLN A 98 -5.23 -10.85 -16.67
C GLN A 98 -4.24 -11.08 -17.82
N GLU A 99 -3.69 -10.00 -18.39
CA GLU A 99 -2.73 -10.07 -19.49
C GLU A 99 -1.41 -10.72 -19.07
N ASN A 100 -0.94 -10.46 -17.84
CA ASN A 100 0.24 -11.15 -17.31
C ASN A 100 -0.03 -12.64 -17.07
N THR A 101 -1.18 -13.02 -16.49
CA THR A 101 -1.52 -14.43 -16.26
C THR A 101 -1.55 -15.22 -17.56
N ARG A 102 -2.08 -14.63 -18.65
CA ARG A 102 -2.09 -15.27 -19.99
C ARG A 102 -0.70 -15.44 -20.61
N LYS A 103 0.32 -14.73 -20.12
CA LYS A 103 1.72 -14.82 -20.57
C LYS A 103 2.55 -15.76 -19.71
N ILE A 104 2.00 -16.25 -18.59
CA ILE A 104 2.65 -17.24 -17.75
C ILE A 104 2.31 -18.61 -18.34
N ASP A 105 3.32 -19.46 -18.55
CA ASP A 105 3.13 -20.84 -19.02
C ASP A 105 3.11 -21.83 -17.84
N GLY A 106 2.34 -22.92 -18.00
CA GLY A 106 2.37 -24.08 -17.11
C GLY A 106 1.54 -23.92 -15.83
N ASP A 107 1.95 -24.63 -14.77
CA ASP A 107 1.17 -24.80 -13.54
C ASP A 107 0.78 -23.48 -12.85
N ALA A 108 1.58 -22.43 -13.02
CA ALA A 108 1.29 -21.11 -12.47
C ALA A 108 0.08 -20.43 -13.15
N GLN A 109 -0.15 -20.67 -14.44
CA GLN A 109 -1.35 -20.18 -15.12
C GLN A 109 -2.59 -20.80 -14.50
N THR A 110 -2.62 -22.13 -14.40
CA THR A 110 -3.73 -22.89 -13.80
C THR A 110 -3.94 -22.54 -12.32
N HIS A 111 -2.86 -22.30 -11.57
CA HIS A 111 -2.94 -21.90 -10.17
C HIS A 111 -3.65 -20.55 -9.96
N TYR A 112 -3.48 -19.61 -10.90
CA TYR A 112 -4.05 -18.26 -10.84
C TYR A 112 -5.23 -18.05 -11.79
N GLU A 113 -5.77 -19.12 -12.39
CA GLU A 113 -7.02 -19.05 -13.14
C GLU A 113 -8.16 -18.63 -12.22
N ASP A 114 -8.80 -17.52 -12.58
CA ASP A 114 -9.88 -16.93 -11.79
C ASP A 114 -11.10 -16.68 -12.68
N ALA A 115 -12.17 -17.45 -12.44
CA ALA A 115 -13.44 -17.32 -13.14
C ALA A 115 -14.12 -15.95 -12.90
N THR A 116 -13.75 -15.23 -11.84
CA THR A 116 -14.26 -13.88 -11.56
C THR A 116 -13.47 -12.78 -12.27
N GLU A 117 -12.37 -13.15 -12.95
CA GLU A 117 -11.42 -12.25 -13.61
C GLU A 117 -10.87 -11.14 -12.70
N ASN A 118 -10.99 -11.23 -11.38
CA ASN A 118 -10.43 -10.23 -10.47
C ASN A 118 -8.99 -10.54 -10.06
N PHE A 119 -8.55 -11.77 -10.25
CA PHE A 119 -7.22 -12.30 -9.96
C PHE A 119 -6.80 -12.05 -8.50
N TYR A 120 -7.74 -12.17 -7.55
CA TYR A 120 -7.47 -11.81 -6.15
C TYR A 120 -6.26 -12.54 -5.58
N GLN A 121 -6.12 -13.85 -5.85
CA GLN A 121 -4.99 -14.63 -5.36
C GLN A 121 -3.65 -14.13 -5.92
N LEU A 122 -3.58 -13.89 -7.24
CA LEU A 122 -2.38 -13.34 -7.87
C LEU A 122 -2.03 -11.95 -7.31
N ARG A 123 -3.03 -11.10 -7.05
CA ARG A 123 -2.82 -9.76 -6.50
C ARG A 123 -2.34 -9.80 -5.04
N GLU A 124 -2.83 -10.74 -4.24
CA GLU A 124 -2.32 -10.99 -2.87
C GLU A 124 -0.87 -11.43 -2.89
N ASP A 125 -0.53 -12.42 -3.73
CA ASP A 125 0.84 -12.94 -3.83
C ASP A 125 1.80 -11.89 -4.38
N TRP A 126 1.38 -11.12 -5.38
CA TRP A 126 2.14 -9.99 -5.89
C TRP A 126 2.41 -8.96 -4.79
N TRP A 127 1.40 -8.61 -3.98
CA TRP A 127 1.61 -7.70 -2.85
C TRP A 127 2.59 -8.31 -1.84
N ALA A 128 2.40 -9.57 -1.44
CA ALA A 128 3.27 -10.24 -0.47
C ALA A 128 4.75 -10.25 -0.89
N LEU A 129 5.02 -10.42 -2.19
CA LEU A 129 6.37 -10.39 -2.76
C LEU A 129 6.98 -8.98 -2.82
N ASN A 130 6.18 -7.96 -3.15
CA ASN A 130 6.68 -6.61 -3.43
C ASN A 130 6.56 -5.63 -2.25
N ARG A 131 5.79 -5.97 -1.21
CA ARG A 131 5.45 -5.07 -0.08
C ARG A 131 6.66 -4.47 0.64
N VAL A 132 7.78 -5.18 0.70
CA VAL A 132 9.03 -4.67 1.30
C VAL A 132 9.60 -3.51 0.50
N GLN A 133 9.61 -3.61 -0.83
CA GLN A 133 10.12 -2.55 -1.70
C GLN A 133 9.17 -1.35 -1.70
N VAL A 134 7.86 -1.60 -1.69
CA VAL A 134 6.85 -0.54 -1.54
C VAL A 134 7.01 0.21 -0.21
N TRP A 135 7.25 -0.52 0.89
CA TRP A 135 7.54 0.11 2.19
C TRP A 135 8.81 0.95 2.14
N ASN A 136 9.88 0.46 1.52
CA ASN A 136 11.13 1.20 1.36
C ASN A 136 10.94 2.50 0.56
N ALA A 137 10.10 2.49 -0.47
CA ALA A 137 9.74 3.71 -1.21
C ALA A 137 8.94 4.69 -0.34
N MET A 138 7.97 4.18 0.44
CA MET A 138 7.15 4.97 1.37
C MET A 138 7.98 5.70 2.44
N ILE A 139 8.96 5.01 3.03
CA ILE A 139 9.82 5.60 4.07
C ILE A 139 11.03 6.36 3.51
N CYS A 140 11.11 6.52 2.19
CA CYS A 140 12.22 7.21 1.54
C CYS A 140 12.31 8.66 2.03
N GLY A 141 13.46 9.06 2.58
CA GLY A 141 13.69 10.40 3.15
C GLY A 141 13.16 10.61 4.58
N VAL A 142 12.72 9.55 5.27
CA VAL A 142 12.43 9.59 6.71
C VAL A 142 13.73 9.78 7.51
N GLU A 143 13.69 10.68 8.50
CA GLU A 143 14.82 10.98 9.37
C GLU A 143 15.21 9.78 10.25
N GLN A 144 16.50 9.65 10.61
CA GLN A 144 17.03 8.49 11.32
C GLN A 144 16.32 8.20 12.65
N ASN A 145 15.92 9.25 13.37
CA ASN A 145 15.28 9.19 14.68
C ASN A 145 13.75 8.96 14.64
N ALA A 146 13.14 8.79 13.47
CA ALA A 146 11.70 8.52 13.38
C ALA A 146 11.39 7.10 13.87
N LYS A 147 10.75 7.01 15.04
CA LYS A 147 10.37 5.75 15.69
C LYS A 147 8.89 5.44 15.46
N TYR A 148 8.57 4.16 15.29
CA TYR A 148 7.20 3.67 15.32
C TYR A 148 6.78 3.43 16.77
N PHE A 149 5.59 3.92 17.14
CA PHE A 149 5.19 4.07 18.54
C PHE A 149 4.85 2.75 19.25
N ARG A 150 4.73 1.64 18.51
CA ARG A 150 4.67 0.30 19.14
C ARG A 150 6.08 -0.13 19.50
N GLU A 151 6.56 0.28 20.67
CA GLU A 151 7.56 -0.52 21.37
C GLU A 151 6.97 -1.94 21.47
N SER A 152 7.60 -2.92 20.81
CA SER A 152 7.18 -4.29 21.05
C SER A 152 7.38 -4.55 22.53
N PHE A 153 6.30 -4.83 23.28
CA PHE A 153 6.38 -5.48 24.58
C PHE A 153 6.81 -6.94 24.40
N SER A 154 7.93 -7.16 23.72
CA SER A 154 8.67 -8.40 23.76
C SER A 154 9.92 -8.11 24.57
N ASP A 155 10.30 -9.01 25.46
CA ASP A 155 11.53 -8.94 26.27
C ASP A 155 12.82 -8.94 25.42
N LYS A 156 12.69 -8.79 24.09
CA LYS A 156 13.75 -8.82 23.07
C LYS A 156 13.94 -7.49 22.34
N GLY A 157 13.35 -6.39 22.81
CA GLY A 157 13.66 -5.00 22.43
C GLY A 157 14.15 -4.80 20.99
N GLY A 158 13.23 -4.65 20.04
CA GLY A 158 13.61 -4.36 18.66
C GLY A 158 14.23 -2.96 18.53
N THR A 159 15.39 -2.85 17.88
CA THR A 159 15.93 -1.55 17.45
C THR A 159 15.18 -1.10 16.19
N TYR A 160 14.61 0.10 16.25
CA TYR A 160 13.82 0.68 15.16
C TYR A 160 14.44 1.98 14.70
N ASP A 161 14.80 2.03 13.43
CA ASP A 161 15.35 3.23 12.79
C ASP A 161 14.55 3.51 11.52
N LYS A 162 14.29 4.79 11.22
CA LYS A 162 13.59 5.24 10.01
C LYS A 162 12.28 4.47 9.73
N CYS A 163 11.45 4.26 10.76
CA CYS A 163 10.20 3.51 10.63
C CYS A 163 10.34 2.07 10.09
N ARG A 164 11.51 1.43 10.18
CA ARG A 164 11.70 0.03 9.76
C ARG A 164 12.37 -0.81 10.84
N CYS A 165 12.19 -2.13 10.76
CA CYS A 165 12.94 -3.06 11.60
C CYS A 165 14.43 -3.00 11.21
N ALA A 166 15.34 -3.23 12.16
CA ALA A 166 16.77 -3.33 11.87
C ALA A 166 17.11 -4.36 10.77
N SER A 167 16.29 -5.42 10.64
CA SER A 167 16.40 -6.45 9.60
C SER A 167 15.96 -6.00 8.20
N GLY A 168 15.52 -4.75 8.02
CA GLY A 168 15.02 -4.21 6.76
C GLY A 168 13.58 -4.61 6.40
N ASN A 169 12.92 -5.38 7.26
CA ASN A 169 11.52 -5.80 7.06
C ASN A 169 10.54 -4.64 7.28
N VAL A 170 9.36 -4.77 6.64
CA VAL A 170 8.20 -3.92 6.94
C VAL A 170 7.90 -4.06 8.42
N LEU A 171 7.80 -2.91 9.09
CA LEU A 171 7.70 -2.86 10.54
C LEU A 171 6.31 -3.27 11.06
N THR A 172 5.37 -3.49 10.15
CA THR A 172 3.98 -3.73 10.49
C THR A 172 3.36 -4.83 9.61
N ASN A 173 2.39 -5.52 10.19
CA ASN A 173 1.45 -6.40 9.47
C ASN A 173 0.09 -5.71 9.31
N PHE A 174 0.05 -4.38 9.42
CA PHE A 174 -1.18 -3.60 9.34
C PHE A 174 -1.89 -3.76 7.98
N ASP A 175 -1.15 -4.01 6.91
CA ASP A 175 -1.68 -4.39 5.59
C ASP A 175 -2.42 -5.73 5.58
N TYR A 176 -2.24 -6.60 6.58
CA TYR A 176 -3.03 -7.83 6.73
C TYR A 176 -4.22 -7.68 7.70
N VAL A 177 -4.41 -6.50 8.30
CA VAL A 177 -5.59 -6.21 9.13
C VAL A 177 -6.74 -5.73 8.23
N PRO A 178 -7.99 -6.19 8.40
CA PRO A 178 -9.13 -5.71 7.61
C PRO A 178 -9.29 -4.18 7.64
N GLN A 179 -9.47 -3.55 6.48
CA GLN A 179 -9.49 -2.08 6.33
C GLN A 179 -10.48 -1.37 7.25
N TYR A 180 -11.67 -1.96 7.45
CA TYR A 180 -12.67 -1.42 8.36
C TYR A 180 -12.12 -1.20 9.78
N LEU A 181 -11.39 -2.17 10.33
CA LEU A 181 -10.81 -2.09 11.67
C LEU A 181 -9.70 -1.05 11.73
N ARG A 182 -8.91 -0.93 10.66
CA ARG A 182 -7.84 0.06 10.55
C ARG A 182 -8.37 1.48 10.55
N TRP A 183 -9.41 1.73 9.77
CA TRP A 183 -10.05 3.05 9.76
C TRP A 183 -10.76 3.32 11.09
N PHE A 184 -11.41 2.33 11.69
CA PHE A 184 -12.05 2.51 12.99
C PHE A 184 -11.04 2.92 14.08
N GLU A 185 -9.86 2.30 14.11
CA GLU A 185 -8.76 2.69 15.02
C GLU A 185 -8.16 4.06 14.69
N GLU A 186 -8.18 4.51 13.43
CA GLU A 186 -7.73 5.85 13.05
C GLU A 186 -8.71 6.97 13.47
N TRP A 187 -10.00 6.64 13.60
CA TRP A 187 -11.04 7.58 14.06
C TRP A 187 -11.15 7.68 15.58
N ALA A 188 -10.72 6.65 16.32
CA ALA A 188 -10.77 6.58 17.78
C ALA A 188 -9.70 7.47 18.44
#